data_AF-A0A5K1C6B0-F1
#
_entry.id   AF-A0A5K1C6B0-F1
#
_cell.length_a   1.000
_cell.length_b   1.000
_cell.length_c   1.000
_cell.angle_alpha   90.00
_cell.angle_beta   90.00
_cell.angle_gamma   90.00
#
_symmetry.space_group_name_H-M   'P 1'
#
loop_
_entity.id
_entity.type
_entity.pdbx_description
1 polymer ?
#
loop_
_entity_poly.entity_id
_entity_poly.type
_entity_poly.pdbx_seq_one_letter_code
_entity_poly.pdbx_strand_id
1 'polypeptide(L)' 'FGMAGKVSTKADVYSYGILLLDVFTGRKPTDEQFDRDFSLRQWVVEAFPVAISD' A
#
# COMPACT_ATOMS: atom_id res chain seq x y z
N PHE A 1 4.50 -18.73 11.09
CA PHE A 1 3.82 -17.63 11.77
C PHE A 1 2.68 -17.16 10.88
N GLY A 2 1.40 -17.30 11.20
CA GLY A 2 0.71 -17.87 12.35
C GLY A 2 -0.80 -17.83 12.04
N MET A 3 -1.50 -18.86 12.52
CA MET A 3 -2.77 -18.75 13.25
C MET A 3 -3.83 -17.81 12.64
N ALA A 4 -4.79 -18.40 11.93
CA ALA A 4 -6.15 -17.87 11.70
C ALA A 4 -6.28 -16.35 11.90
N GLY A 5 -5.62 -15.59 11.03
CA GLY A 5 -5.61 -14.14 11.11
C GLY A 5 -7.04 -13.67 10.92
N LYS A 6 -7.54 -12.90 11.88
CA LYS A 6 -8.86 -12.28 11.88
C LYS A 6 -9.10 -11.62 10.52
N VAL A 7 -9.77 -12.33 9.60
CA VAL A 7 -10.12 -11.82 8.27
C VAL A 7 -11.00 -10.61 8.55
N SER A 8 -10.47 -9.45 8.24
CA SER A 8 -11.10 -8.18 8.57
C SER A 8 -11.31 -7.45 7.26
N THR A 9 -12.53 -7.01 7.00
CA THR A 9 -12.85 -6.18 5.84
C THR A 9 -11.89 -4.99 5.73
N LYS A 10 -11.40 -4.45 6.85
CA LYS A 10 -10.39 -3.39 6.84
C LYS A 10 -9.03 -3.84 6.29
N ALA A 11 -8.60 -5.06 6.62
CA ALA A 11 -7.36 -5.63 6.08
C ALA A 11 -7.49 -5.94 4.58
N ASP A 12 -8.66 -6.43 4.16
CA ASP A 12 -8.95 -6.69 2.75
C ASP A 12 -9.00 -5.40 1.93
N VAL A 13 -9.67 -4.35 2.45
CA VAL A 13 -9.72 -3.02 1.83
C VAL A 13 -8.32 -2.40 1.73
N TYR A 14 -7.51 -2.52 2.78
CA TYR A 14 -6.13 -2.04 2.75
C TYR A 14 -5.32 -2.73 1.65
N SER A 15 -5.37 -4.07 1.61
CA SER A 15 -4.63 -4.87 0.64
C SER A 15 -5.09 -4.57 -0.79
N TYR A 16 -6.40 -4.41 -1.00
CA TYR A 16 -6.96 -3.99 -2.29
C TYR A 16 -6.48 -2.59 -2.71
N GLY A 17 -6.39 -1.65 -1.78
CA GLY A 17 -5.83 -0.33 -2.04
C GLY A 17 -4.38 -0.39 -2.53
N ILE A 18 -3.54 -1.23 -1.93
CA ILE A 18 -2.15 -1.45 -2.40
C ILE A 18 -2.12 -2.07 -3.80
N LEU A 19 -3.00 -3.03 -4.10
CA LEU A 19 -3.10 -3.61 -5.46
C LEU A 19 -3.52 -2.58 -6.51
N LEU A 20 -4.45 -1.68 -6.18
CA LEU A 20 -4.83 -0.59 -7.09
C LEU A 20 -3.65 0.34 -7.35
N LEU A 21 -2.87 0.68 -6.32
CA LEU A 21 -1.67 1.50 -6.49
C LEU A 21 -0.63 0.79 -7.34
N ASP A 22 -0.42 -0.52 -7.18
CA ASP A 22 0.47 -1.33 -8.03
C ASP A 22 0.04 -1.26 -9.51
N VAL A 23 -1.25 -1.46 -9.79
CA VAL A 23 -1.79 -1.40 -11.16
C VAL A 23 -1.68 0.01 -11.78
N PHE A 24 -2.01 1.06 -11.03
CA PHE A 24 -1.99 2.42 -11.57
C PHE A 24 -0.59 2.99 -11.73
N THR A 25 0.34 2.63 -10.84
CA THR A 25 1.71 3.14 -10.87
C THR A 25 2.65 2.24 -11.68
N GLY A 26 2.26 0.98 -11.91
CA GLY A 26 3.10 -0.04 -12.53
C GLY A 26 4.29 -0.47 -11.66
N ARG A 27 4.24 -0.19 -10.35
CA ARG A 27 5.33 -0.40 -9.40
C ARG A 27 4.89 -1.37 -8.31
N LYS A 28 5.68 -2.42 -8.12
CA LYS A 28 5.34 -3.43 -7.12
C LYS A 28 5.65 -2.90 -5.73
N PRO A 29 4.81 -3.17 -4.73
CA PRO A 29 5.12 -2.83 -3.34
C PRO A 29 6.36 -3.56 -2.80
N THR A 30 6.85 -4.57 -3.52
CA THR A 30 8.07 -5.35 -3.21
C THR A 30 9.28 -4.94 -4.06
N ASP A 31 9.19 -3.89 -4.88
CA ASP A 31 10.36 -3.39 -5.60
C ASP A 31 11.43 -2.93 -4.61
N GLU A 32 12.71 -3.11 -4.95
CA GLU A 32 13.85 -2.81 -4.06
C GLU A 32 13.89 -1.34 -3.59
N GLN A 33 13.23 -0.44 -4.31
CA GLN A 33 13.06 0.96 -3.93
C GLN A 33 12.13 1.16 -2.71
N PHE A 34 11.35 0.14 -2.35
CA PHE A 34 10.45 0.16 -1.20
C PHE A 34 10.97 -0.81 -0.12
N ASP A 35 11.25 -0.29 1.06
CA ASP A 35 11.79 -1.05 2.18
C ASP A 35 10.99 -0.81 3.48
N ARG A 36 11.60 -1.09 4.63
CA ARG A 36 10.96 -0.90 5.94
C ARG A 36 10.60 0.55 6.26
N ASP A 37 11.34 1.51 5.72
CA ASP A 37 11.21 2.93 6.02
C ASP A 37 10.50 3.71 4.89
N PHE A 38 10.50 3.17 3.66
CA PHE A 38 9.85 3.78 2.51
C PHE A 38 8.93 2.82 1.75
N SER A 39 7.62 3.07 1.80
CA SER A 39 6.60 2.23 1.15
C SER A 39 5.99 2.88 -0.10
N LEU A 40 5.40 2.06 -0.97
CA LEU A 40 4.63 2.53 -2.14
C LEU A 40 3.57 3.59 -1.74
N ARG A 41 2.94 3.43 -0.57
CA ARG A 41 2.00 4.42 -0.04
C ARG A 41 2.67 5.77 0.24
N GLN A 42 3.84 5.77 0.89
CA GLN A 42 4.57 7.02 1.18
C GLN A 42 4.98 7.72 -0.12
N TRP A 43 5.47 6.97 -1.11
CA TRP A 43 5.79 7.52 -2.42
C TRP A 43 4.58 8.18 -3.11
N VAL A 44 3.40 7.55 -3.06
CA VAL A 44 2.17 8.15 -3.61
C VAL A 44 1.76 9.40 -2.84
N VAL A 45 1.86 9.38 -1.50
CA VAL A 45 1.54 10.55 -0.66
C VAL A 45 2.49 11.72 -0.93
N GLU A 46 3.78 11.46 -1.11
CA GLU A 46 4.76 12.48 -1.48
C GLU A 46 4.56 13.00 -2.91
N ALA A 47 4.18 12.14 -3.85
CA ALA A 47 3.88 12.53 -5.22
C ALA A 47 2.58 13.36 -5.33
N PHE A 48 1.63 13.15 -4.41
CA PHE A 48 0.33 13.82 -4.39
C PHE A 48 -0.01 14.37 -2.99
N PRO A 49 0.72 15.40 -2.51
CA PRO A 49 0.60 15.91 -1.15
C PRO A 49 -0.75 16.59 -0.81
N VAL A 50 -1.60 16.83 -1.82
CA VAL A 50 -2.85 17.61 -1.70
C VAL A 50 -4.12 16.75 -1.66
N ALA A 51 -4.06 15.45 -1.99
CA ALA A 51 -5.29 14.67 -2.27
C ALA A 51 -5.59 13.48 -1.34
N ILE A 52 -4.69 13.13 -0.40
CA ILE A 52 -4.90 12.01 0.53
C ILE A 52 -5.12 12.51 1.98
N SER A 53 -5.90 13.59 2.12
CA SER A 53 -6.34 14.11 3.41
C SER A 53 -7.86 14.20 3.45
N ASP A 54 -8.52 13.04 3.53
CA ASP A 54 -9.76 12.79 4.30
C ASP A 54 -9.90 11.28 4.56
#